data_AF-A0A9X3DSG7-F1
#
_entry.id   AF-A0A9X3DSG7-F1
#
_cell.length_a   1.000
_cell.length_b   1.000
_cell.length_c   1.000
_cell.angle_alpha   90.00
_cell.angle_beta   90.00
_cell.angle_gamma   90.00
#
_symmetry.space_group_name_H-M   'P 1'
#
loop_
_entity.id
_entity.type
_entity.pdbx_description
1 polymer ?
#
loop_
_entity_poly.entity_id
_entity_poly.type
_entity_poly.pdbx_seq_one_letter_code
_entity_poly.pdbx_strand_id
1 'polypeptide(L)'
;MGIGSSPTVGETCDSCLQKFTIHFRRCEDNIYDGSYGFDWYRPEYFKKLTYFRANTAAEFGKKVALVSGSIASLKATYTSDQISKISPFGTEYIPAWLAIYPFSQENMDHSNSLNREVRLNLELKLLNSENNFSLNNDGSKIKFEVSNPHIVIEPTELSIEDFIYANKMTRDLGEENKREEETYYLASEIVKIKCVGPLQKHGEIIVTAIKGEAQEKVGKLMIYHNAVIPTLKVVFVDVVTDGLSQKRTHDYEDFLKNRSFNQALINVEITNAPEFDFRKYRKNDVDVNISLNKLNINDTSYFLSDLSKFYKKYQDKNLAIKNYVFVTNVSKKEGVGSGGESVVLLKCPQNIFNQVVVHELGHRFGLDHIFEAQKLTAKGSSFQFLRGTTANFLDYDHRKSDDNEKNNNKSKAIANPNLSLKYFFKYQWDLLRKRVK
;
A
#
# COMPACT_ATOMS: atom_id res chain seq x y z
N MET A 1 -44.32 30.99 -17.38
CA MET A 1 -43.83 29.65 -16.98
C MET A 1 -43.30 29.78 -15.57
N GLY A 2 -43.98 29.16 -14.61
CA GLY A 2 -43.74 29.36 -13.18
C GLY A 2 -42.44 28.71 -12.73
N ILE A 3 -41.70 29.45 -11.90
CA ILE A 3 -40.55 28.97 -11.13
C ILE A 3 -41.10 27.95 -10.12
N GLY A 4 -40.74 26.68 -10.28
CA GLY A 4 -41.11 25.64 -9.33
C GLY A 4 -40.48 25.91 -7.97
N SER A 5 -41.32 26.04 -6.95
CA SER A 5 -40.95 26.15 -5.54
C SER A 5 -40.19 24.90 -5.09
N SER A 6 -39.12 25.09 -4.32
CA SER A 6 -38.46 24.02 -3.57
C SER A 6 -39.48 23.27 -2.70
N PRO A 7 -39.39 21.93 -2.61
CA PRO A 7 -40.31 21.15 -1.79
C PRO A 7 -40.17 21.54 -0.31
N THR A 8 -41.31 21.52 0.38
CA THR A 8 -41.43 21.81 1.81
C THR A 8 -40.77 20.70 2.62
N VAL A 9 -40.19 21.04 3.77
CA VAL A 9 -39.57 20.07 4.70
C VAL A 9 -40.60 18.97 5.07
N GLY A 10 -40.32 17.72 4.67
CA GLY A 10 -41.13 16.55 5.03
C GLY A 10 -41.83 15.83 3.88
N GLU A 11 -41.82 16.36 2.65
CA GLU A 11 -42.37 15.67 1.48
C GLU A 11 -41.29 14.81 0.81
N THR A 12 -41.54 13.51 0.69
CA THR A 12 -40.71 12.60 -0.12
C THR A 12 -40.90 12.95 -1.58
N CYS A 13 -39.88 13.56 -2.17
CA CYS A 13 -39.83 13.80 -3.60
C CYS A 13 -39.63 12.46 -4.33
N ASP A 14 -40.66 12.00 -5.04
CA ASP A 14 -40.68 10.72 -5.76
C ASP A 14 -39.58 10.61 -6.82
N SER A 15 -39.06 11.74 -7.31
CA SER A 15 -37.99 11.82 -8.32
C SER A 15 -36.63 12.27 -7.79
N CYS A 16 -36.50 12.59 -6.49
CA CYS A 16 -35.24 13.10 -5.95
C CYS A 16 -34.39 11.96 -5.40
N LEU A 17 -33.13 11.89 -5.84
CA LEU A 17 -32.11 11.02 -5.26
C LEU A 17 -31.66 11.53 -3.89
N GLN A 18 -31.54 10.63 -2.92
CA GLN A 18 -30.86 10.93 -1.67
C GLN A 18 -29.38 11.26 -1.96
N LYS A 19 -28.83 12.27 -1.29
CA LYS A 19 -27.45 12.73 -1.54
C LYS A 19 -26.44 11.84 -0.82
N PHE A 20 -25.74 11.01 -1.57
CA PHE A 20 -24.68 10.13 -1.06
C PHE A 20 -23.52 9.97 -2.05
N THR A 21 -22.44 9.38 -1.57
CA THR A 21 -21.32 8.90 -2.39
C THR A 21 -21.07 7.43 -2.12
N ILE A 22 -20.63 6.69 -3.13
CA ILE A 22 -20.22 5.29 -3.02
C ILE A 22 -18.72 5.20 -3.25
N HIS A 23 -18.03 4.49 -2.38
CA HIS A 23 -16.59 4.32 -2.45
C HIS A 23 -16.22 2.84 -2.40
N PHE A 24 -15.34 2.43 -3.29
CA PHE A 24 -14.75 1.10 -3.24
C PHE A 24 -13.76 1.00 -2.08
N ARG A 25 -13.78 -0.12 -1.38
CA ARG A 25 -12.86 -0.44 -0.28
C ARG A 25 -12.38 -1.87 -0.44
N ARG A 26 -11.12 -2.14 -0.09
CA ARG A 26 -10.66 -3.52 0.08
C ARG A 26 -11.32 -4.15 1.31
N CYS A 27 -11.26 -5.47 1.37
CA CYS A 27 -11.57 -6.22 2.59
C CYS A 27 -10.67 -5.77 3.76
N GLU A 28 -11.07 -6.12 4.98
CA GLU A 28 -10.33 -5.79 6.20
C GLU A 28 -8.85 -6.20 6.14
N ASP A 29 -7.98 -5.49 6.87
CA ASP A 29 -6.52 -5.67 6.80
C ASP A 29 -6.04 -7.04 7.30
N ASN A 30 -6.85 -7.76 8.08
CA ASN A 30 -6.63 -9.15 8.47
C ASN A 30 -6.94 -10.14 7.33
N ILE A 31 -7.80 -9.77 6.39
CA ILE A 31 -8.19 -10.58 5.22
C ILE A 31 -7.29 -10.24 4.02
N TYR A 32 -7.01 -8.96 3.80
CA TYR A 32 -6.14 -8.54 2.70
C TYR A 32 -4.70 -9.02 2.90
N ASP A 33 -4.22 -9.80 1.94
CA ASP A 33 -2.94 -10.51 1.97
C ASP A 33 -1.90 -9.91 1.02
N GLY A 34 -2.24 -8.86 0.28
CA GLY A 34 -1.36 -8.24 -0.72
C GLY A 34 -1.43 -8.88 -2.11
N SER A 35 -2.42 -9.75 -2.35
CA SER A 35 -2.60 -10.43 -3.64
C SER A 35 -2.82 -9.44 -4.80
N TYR A 36 -3.62 -8.40 -4.67
CA TYR A 36 -3.83 -7.39 -5.71
C TYR A 36 -3.42 -6.01 -5.21
N GLY A 37 -3.13 -5.06 -6.10
CA GLY A 37 -2.88 -3.69 -5.67
C GLY A 37 -4.19 -2.96 -5.44
N PHE A 38 -4.41 -2.44 -4.23
CA PHE A 38 -5.55 -1.57 -3.96
C PHE A 38 -5.16 -0.45 -3.01
N ASP A 39 -5.45 0.78 -3.40
CA ASP A 39 -5.19 1.96 -2.58
C ASP A 39 -6.25 3.01 -2.78
N TRP A 40 -6.50 3.80 -1.73
CA TRP A 40 -7.49 4.86 -1.75
C TRP A 40 -7.10 5.99 -0.81
N TYR A 41 -7.54 7.17 -1.18
CA TYR A 41 -7.40 8.34 -0.33
C TYR A 41 -8.31 8.21 0.90
N ARG A 42 -7.71 8.22 2.08
CA ARG A 42 -8.40 8.01 3.37
C ARG A 42 -8.82 9.35 3.99
N PRO A 43 -10.10 9.55 4.35
CA PRO A 43 -10.51 10.72 5.14
C PRO A 43 -9.69 10.88 6.44
N GLU A 44 -9.24 9.76 7.01
CA GLU A 44 -8.42 9.71 8.22
C GLU A 44 -7.09 10.46 8.08
N TYR A 45 -6.51 10.55 6.87
CA TYR A 45 -5.25 11.28 6.67
C TYR A 45 -5.34 12.77 7.02
N PHE A 46 -6.55 13.36 7.01
CA PHE A 46 -6.80 14.79 7.28
C PHE A 46 -7.28 15.04 8.69
N LYS A 47 -8.15 14.13 9.13
CA LYS A 47 -9.08 14.39 10.22
C LYS A 47 -8.85 13.50 11.42
N LYS A 48 -8.29 12.31 11.19
CA LYS A 48 -7.97 11.40 12.28
C LYS A 48 -6.63 11.81 12.85
N LEU A 49 -6.69 12.56 13.92
CA LEU A 49 -5.58 12.64 14.82
C LEU A 49 -5.47 11.28 15.55
N THR A 50 -4.34 10.59 15.42
CA THR A 50 -4.09 9.36 16.20
C THR A 50 -3.57 9.76 17.57
N TYR A 51 -3.87 8.98 18.61
CA TYR A 51 -3.25 9.20 19.91
C TYR A 51 -1.75 9.01 19.78
N PHE A 52 -1.01 10.05 20.12
CA PHE A 52 0.38 9.90 20.48
C PHE A 52 0.40 9.11 21.79
N ARG A 53 0.88 7.86 21.77
CA ARG A 53 1.31 7.21 23.01
C ARG A 53 2.64 7.86 23.39
N ALA A 54 2.58 9.02 24.04
CA ALA A 54 3.74 9.57 24.73
C ALA A 54 4.03 8.74 25.99
N ASN A 55 5.31 8.68 26.35
CA ASN A 55 5.77 8.11 27.60
C ASN A 55 5.73 9.11 28.77
N THR A 56 5.18 10.33 28.58
CA THR A 56 4.99 11.30 29.66
C THR A 56 3.49 11.52 29.94
N ALA A 57 3.14 11.70 31.21
CA ALA A 57 1.76 11.98 31.63
C ALA A 57 1.19 13.30 31.05
N ALA A 58 2.04 14.20 30.55
CA ALA A 58 1.66 15.49 29.97
C ALA A 58 1.29 15.44 28.47
N GLU A 59 1.60 14.34 27.79
CA GLU A 59 1.37 14.18 26.34
C GLU A 59 0.52 12.95 26.00
N PHE A 60 0.21 12.13 27.01
CA PHE A 60 -0.77 11.06 26.89
C PHE A 60 -2.13 11.63 26.52
N GLY A 61 -2.67 11.22 25.38
CA GLY A 61 -3.96 11.72 24.88
C GLY A 61 -3.86 12.77 23.76
N LYS A 62 -2.67 13.32 23.49
CA LYS A 62 -2.49 14.28 22.39
C LYS A 62 -2.76 13.61 21.05
N LYS A 63 -3.65 14.22 20.29
CA LYS A 63 -4.09 13.76 18.99
C LYS A 63 -3.12 14.37 17.94
N VAL A 64 -2.41 13.55 17.15
CA VAL A 64 -1.45 13.99 16.10
C VAL A 64 -1.87 13.60 14.68
N ALA A 65 -1.62 14.49 13.70
CA ALA A 65 -2.00 14.28 12.31
C ALA A 65 -1.24 13.09 11.69
N LEU A 66 -1.96 12.22 10.98
CA LEU A 66 -1.37 11.08 10.26
C LEU A 66 -0.52 11.50 9.07
N VAL A 67 -0.81 12.67 8.48
CA VAL A 67 -0.06 13.24 7.37
C VAL A 67 0.30 14.68 7.69
N SER A 68 1.53 15.07 7.39
CA SER A 68 2.00 16.46 7.47
C SER A 68 2.52 16.92 6.11
N GLY A 69 2.57 18.24 5.89
CA GLY A 69 2.94 18.84 4.61
C GLY A 69 1.76 19.04 3.65
N SER A 70 2.01 18.96 2.34
CA SER A 70 1.05 19.31 1.29
C SER A 70 0.00 18.23 1.06
N ILE A 71 -1.18 18.44 1.63
CA ILE A 71 -2.37 17.62 1.36
C ILE A 71 -2.76 17.64 -0.12
N ALA A 72 -2.62 18.80 -0.79
CA ALA A 72 -2.89 18.91 -2.22
C ALA A 72 -1.97 17.98 -3.03
N SER A 73 -0.70 17.84 -2.62
CA SER A 73 0.24 16.91 -3.27
C SER A 73 -0.16 15.45 -3.04
N LEU A 74 -0.61 15.09 -1.83
CA LEU A 74 -1.13 13.75 -1.55
C LEU A 74 -2.39 13.47 -2.38
N LYS A 75 -3.35 14.41 -2.43
CA LYS A 75 -4.55 14.31 -3.29
C LYS A 75 -4.18 14.12 -4.76
N ALA A 76 -3.17 14.85 -5.24
CA ALA A 76 -2.68 14.75 -6.62
C ALA A 76 -2.22 13.32 -6.97
N THR A 77 -1.72 12.54 -6.00
CA THR A 77 -1.31 11.15 -6.25
C THR A 77 -2.45 10.22 -6.66
N TYR A 78 -3.65 10.45 -6.16
CA TYR A 78 -4.85 9.68 -6.49
C TYR A 78 -5.64 10.29 -7.65
N THR A 79 -5.44 11.58 -7.90
CA THR A 79 -6.23 12.32 -8.89
C THR A 79 -5.53 12.57 -10.22
N SER A 80 -4.21 12.44 -10.25
CA SER A 80 -3.42 12.37 -11.48
C SER A 80 -3.82 11.16 -12.32
N ASP A 81 -3.80 11.33 -13.63
CA ASP A 81 -4.07 10.28 -14.62
C ASP A 81 -5.47 9.65 -14.57
N GLN A 82 -6.41 10.27 -13.86
CA GLN A 82 -7.83 9.94 -13.96
C GLN A 82 -8.34 10.19 -15.38
N ILE A 83 -9.16 9.27 -15.88
CA ILE A 83 -9.79 9.39 -17.21
C ILE A 83 -10.85 10.50 -17.19
N SER A 84 -11.74 10.48 -16.20
CA SER A 84 -12.75 11.52 -16.00
C SER A 84 -12.78 12.01 -14.55
N LYS A 85 -13.28 13.22 -14.29
CA LYS A 85 -13.61 13.70 -12.94
C LYS A 85 -15.12 13.59 -12.73
N ILE A 86 -15.54 13.25 -11.51
CA ILE A 86 -16.94 13.30 -11.09
C ILE A 86 -17.07 14.23 -9.89
N SER A 87 -18.24 14.82 -9.72
CA SER A 87 -18.55 15.71 -8.60
C SER A 87 -19.97 15.40 -8.09
N PRO A 88 -20.16 14.27 -7.38
CA PRO A 88 -21.47 13.84 -6.91
C PRO A 88 -22.15 14.95 -6.13
N PHE A 89 -23.30 15.44 -6.61
CA PHE A 89 -24.04 16.54 -5.99
C PHE A 89 -23.18 17.79 -5.71
N GLY A 90 -22.18 18.06 -6.56
CA GLY A 90 -21.25 19.18 -6.43
C GLY A 90 -20.10 18.98 -5.42
N THR A 91 -19.94 17.78 -4.86
CA THR A 91 -18.87 17.46 -3.89
C THR A 91 -17.65 16.84 -4.58
N GLU A 92 -16.44 17.25 -4.19
CA GLU A 92 -15.20 16.64 -4.69
C GLU A 92 -15.16 15.13 -4.40
N TYR A 93 -14.84 14.33 -5.42
CA TYR A 93 -14.67 12.89 -5.30
C TYR A 93 -13.25 12.48 -5.68
N ILE A 94 -12.63 11.67 -4.82
CA ILE A 94 -11.29 11.11 -5.06
C ILE A 94 -11.44 9.58 -5.16
N PRO A 95 -11.13 8.97 -6.32
CA PRO A 95 -11.35 7.55 -6.51
C PRO A 95 -10.30 6.69 -5.80
N ALA A 96 -10.69 5.45 -5.54
CA ALA A 96 -9.73 4.37 -5.27
C ALA A 96 -9.08 3.89 -6.58
N TRP A 97 -7.96 3.19 -6.45
CA TRP A 97 -7.22 2.58 -7.55
C TRP A 97 -7.06 1.08 -7.32
N LEU A 98 -7.31 0.30 -8.36
CA LEU A 98 -7.16 -1.15 -8.39
C LEU A 98 -6.15 -1.55 -9.47
N ALA A 99 -5.12 -2.28 -9.07
CA ALA A 99 -4.12 -2.87 -9.95
C ALA A 99 -4.28 -4.40 -9.92
N ILE A 100 -4.72 -4.96 -11.05
CA ILE A 100 -5.02 -6.39 -11.22
C ILE A 100 -4.44 -6.90 -12.53
N TYR A 101 -4.01 -8.16 -12.54
CA TYR A 101 -3.45 -8.79 -13.73
C TYR A 101 -4.56 -9.09 -14.76
N PRO A 102 -4.26 -9.00 -16.08
CA PRO A 102 -5.18 -9.48 -17.09
C PRO A 102 -5.21 -11.01 -17.06
N PHE A 103 -6.41 -11.58 -17.11
CA PHE A 103 -6.67 -12.99 -17.23
C PHE A 103 -7.04 -13.32 -18.68
N SER A 104 -6.32 -14.24 -19.31
CA SER A 104 -6.76 -14.90 -20.54
C SER A 104 -6.70 -16.42 -20.33
N GLN A 105 -7.63 -17.14 -20.97
CA GLN A 105 -7.74 -18.60 -20.86
C GLN A 105 -6.53 -19.34 -21.43
N GLU A 106 -5.72 -18.66 -22.26
CA GLU A 106 -4.45 -19.15 -22.81
C GLU A 106 -3.28 -19.13 -21.80
N ASN A 107 -3.38 -18.37 -20.71
CA ASN A 107 -2.31 -18.22 -19.70
C ASN A 107 -2.45 -19.18 -18.50
N MET A 108 -2.97 -20.40 -18.71
CA MET A 108 -3.12 -21.38 -17.63
C MET A 108 -1.79 -21.88 -17.04
N ASP A 109 -0.69 -21.83 -17.82
CA ASP A 109 0.57 -22.50 -17.49
C ASP A 109 1.65 -21.59 -16.86
N HIS A 110 1.39 -20.30 -16.66
CA HIS A 110 2.36 -19.34 -16.12
C HIS A 110 1.95 -18.80 -14.75
N SER A 111 2.42 -19.50 -13.70
CA SER A 111 2.69 -19.14 -12.28
C SER A 111 1.79 -18.19 -11.45
N ASN A 112 0.82 -17.46 -12.00
CA ASN A 112 -0.04 -16.53 -11.26
C ASN A 112 -1.50 -16.98 -11.33
N SER A 113 -1.84 -18.02 -10.57
CA SER A 113 -3.23 -18.43 -10.35
C SER A 113 -4.00 -17.48 -9.42
N LEU A 114 -3.28 -16.61 -8.70
CA LEU A 114 -3.80 -15.64 -7.75
C LEU A 114 -3.92 -14.27 -8.45
N ASN A 115 -5.05 -13.55 -8.26
CA ASN A 115 -5.44 -12.25 -8.88
C ASN A 115 -6.32 -12.25 -10.12
N ARG A 116 -7.04 -13.34 -10.36
CA ARG A 116 -8.00 -13.41 -11.49
C ARG A 116 -9.33 -12.72 -11.18
N GLU A 117 -9.58 -12.49 -9.91
CA GLU A 117 -10.82 -11.96 -9.38
C GLU A 117 -10.52 -11.20 -8.08
N VAL A 118 -11.06 -9.99 -7.95
CA VAL A 118 -10.95 -9.18 -6.73
C VAL A 118 -12.33 -8.92 -6.18
N ARG A 119 -12.51 -9.21 -4.90
CA ARG A 119 -13.72 -8.86 -4.15
C ARG A 119 -13.47 -7.57 -3.39
N LEU A 120 -14.40 -6.62 -3.50
CA LEU A 120 -14.32 -5.34 -2.82
C LEU A 120 -15.61 -5.08 -2.04
N ASN A 121 -15.45 -4.35 -0.95
CA ASN A 121 -16.54 -3.76 -0.21
C ASN A 121 -16.96 -2.45 -0.90
N LEU A 122 -18.21 -2.05 -0.69
CA LEU A 122 -18.70 -0.72 -1.03
C LEU A 122 -19.10 0.04 0.22
N GLU A 123 -18.60 1.26 0.34
CA GLU A 123 -18.88 2.19 1.43
C GLU A 123 -19.79 3.31 0.91
N LEU A 124 -21.02 3.39 1.42
CA LEU A 124 -21.96 4.46 1.11
C LEU A 124 -21.91 5.52 2.22
N LYS A 125 -21.54 6.74 1.83
CA LYS A 125 -21.47 7.91 2.73
C LYS A 125 -22.56 8.92 2.37
N LEU A 126 -23.39 9.26 3.34
CA LEU A 126 -24.39 10.33 3.21
C LEU A 126 -23.71 11.71 3.20
N LEU A 127 -24.12 12.59 2.29
CA LEU A 127 -23.54 13.94 2.16
C LEU A 127 -24.24 14.99 3.03
N ASN A 128 -25.52 14.78 3.36
CA ASN A 128 -26.32 15.70 4.18
C ASN A 128 -26.76 14.99 5.47
N SER A 129 -25.84 14.79 6.41
CA SER A 129 -26.14 14.24 7.74
C SER A 129 -26.63 15.29 8.74
N GLU A 130 -26.63 16.59 8.39
CA GLU A 130 -27.01 17.71 9.28
C GLU A 130 -28.43 17.59 9.84
N ASN A 131 -29.29 16.77 9.21
CA ASN A 131 -30.67 16.54 9.65
C ASN A 131 -30.94 15.10 10.13
N ASN A 132 -29.91 14.32 10.46
CA ASN A 132 -30.07 12.96 11.01
C ASN A 132 -30.82 11.97 10.09
N PHE A 133 -30.84 12.22 8.78
CA PHE A 133 -31.50 11.34 7.81
C PHE A 133 -30.76 10.01 7.72
N SER A 134 -31.48 8.90 7.92
CA SER A 134 -30.97 7.56 7.63
C SER A 134 -31.09 7.26 6.14
N LEU A 135 -30.31 6.28 5.67
CA LEU A 135 -30.50 5.72 4.34
C LEU A 135 -31.86 5.01 4.31
N ASN A 136 -32.73 5.40 3.38
CA ASN A 136 -34.07 4.85 3.24
C ASN A 136 -34.17 4.02 1.96
N ASN A 137 -34.96 2.95 2.00
CA ASN A 137 -35.25 2.19 0.78
C ASN A 137 -36.28 2.98 -0.03
N ASP A 138 -35.80 3.70 -1.03
CA ASP A 138 -36.62 4.53 -1.91
C ASP A 138 -36.66 4.00 -3.36
N GLY A 139 -36.27 2.73 -3.54
CA GLY A 139 -36.20 2.08 -4.85
C GLY A 139 -35.02 2.53 -5.72
N SER A 140 -34.09 3.34 -5.22
CA SER A 140 -32.90 3.74 -5.96
C SER A 140 -32.05 2.53 -6.35
N LYS A 141 -31.58 2.53 -7.60
CA LYS A 141 -30.67 1.52 -8.16
C LYS A 141 -29.27 2.10 -8.31
N ILE A 142 -28.27 1.25 -8.16
CA ILE A 142 -26.86 1.58 -8.31
C ILE A 142 -26.31 0.79 -9.49
N LYS A 143 -25.98 1.47 -10.58
CA LYS A 143 -25.45 0.87 -11.80
C LYS A 143 -23.94 1.08 -11.92
N PHE A 144 -23.23 0.05 -12.39
CA PHE A 144 -21.81 0.12 -12.69
C PHE A 144 -21.56 0.23 -14.20
N GLU A 145 -20.81 1.26 -14.61
CA GLU A 145 -20.50 1.53 -16.00
C GLU A 145 -18.98 1.43 -16.22
N VAL A 146 -18.56 0.40 -16.96
CA VAL A 146 -17.15 0.13 -17.22
C VAL A 146 -16.68 0.86 -18.49
N SER A 147 -15.47 1.43 -18.45
CA SER A 147 -14.91 2.16 -19.59
C SER A 147 -14.23 1.27 -20.64
N ASN A 148 -14.04 -0.01 -20.34
CA ASN A 148 -13.34 -0.96 -21.21
C ASN A 148 -13.99 -2.35 -21.11
N PRO A 149 -14.26 -3.04 -22.24
CA PRO A 149 -14.92 -4.35 -22.25
C PRO A 149 -14.10 -5.47 -21.59
N HIS A 150 -12.78 -5.30 -21.42
CA HIS A 150 -11.95 -6.24 -20.67
C HIS A 150 -12.17 -6.14 -19.15
N ILE A 151 -12.88 -5.11 -18.66
CA ILE A 151 -13.21 -4.98 -17.24
C ILE A 151 -14.60 -5.55 -17.03
N VAL A 152 -14.70 -6.56 -16.18
CA VAL A 152 -15.97 -7.19 -15.80
C VAL A 152 -16.21 -6.91 -14.32
N ILE A 153 -17.40 -6.40 -13.99
CA ILE A 153 -17.87 -6.20 -12.63
C ILE A 153 -19.19 -6.95 -12.42
N GLU A 154 -19.26 -7.69 -11.32
CA GLU A 154 -20.41 -8.47 -10.91
C GLU A 154 -20.79 -8.11 -9.47
N PRO A 155 -22.08 -7.82 -9.17
CA PRO A 155 -23.15 -7.63 -10.14
C PRO A 155 -22.99 -6.31 -10.93
N THR A 156 -23.71 -6.17 -12.05
CA THR A 156 -23.72 -4.94 -12.86
C THR A 156 -24.63 -3.84 -12.30
N GLU A 157 -25.55 -4.21 -11.40
CA GLU A 157 -26.47 -3.34 -10.69
C GLU A 157 -26.67 -3.85 -9.26
N LEU A 158 -26.89 -2.92 -8.32
CA LEU A 158 -27.29 -3.17 -6.94
C LEU A 158 -28.54 -2.34 -6.59
N SER A 159 -29.25 -2.74 -5.54
CA SER A 159 -30.30 -1.93 -4.91
C SER A 159 -29.71 -1.07 -3.80
N ILE A 160 -30.31 0.09 -3.51
CA ILE A 160 -29.98 0.85 -2.30
C ILE A 160 -30.21 0.03 -1.02
N GLU A 161 -31.13 -0.93 -1.08
CA GLU A 161 -31.45 -1.87 -0.02
C GLU A 161 -30.26 -2.74 0.40
N ASP A 162 -29.36 -3.07 -0.54
CA ASP A 162 -28.14 -3.83 -0.26
C ASP A 162 -27.22 -3.10 0.75
N PHE A 163 -27.29 -1.77 0.80
CA PHE A 163 -26.57 -0.95 1.78
C PHE A 163 -27.34 -0.78 3.08
N ILE A 164 -28.68 -0.82 3.05
CA ILE A 164 -29.52 -0.68 4.26
C ILE A 164 -29.41 -1.92 5.12
N TYR A 165 -29.40 -3.10 4.50
CA TYR A 165 -29.16 -4.36 5.21
C TYR A 165 -27.70 -4.53 5.63
N ALA A 166 -26.79 -3.73 5.08
CA ALA A 166 -25.42 -3.69 5.52
C ALA A 166 -25.28 -3.01 6.89
N ASN A 167 -24.14 -3.25 7.56
CA ASN A 167 -23.89 -2.64 8.86
C ASN A 167 -23.75 -1.11 8.72
N LYS A 168 -24.60 -0.37 9.45
CA LYS A 168 -24.40 1.06 9.69
C LYS A 168 -23.21 1.24 10.62
N MET A 169 -22.20 1.94 10.14
CA MET A 169 -20.93 2.16 10.83
C MET A 169 -20.76 3.65 11.14
N THR A 170 -19.98 3.94 12.17
CA THR A 170 -19.52 5.29 12.47
C THR A 170 -18.00 5.30 12.59
N ARG A 171 -17.37 6.40 12.19
CA ARG A 171 -15.97 6.67 12.50
C ARG A 171 -15.80 8.09 13.00
N ASP A 172 -14.98 8.25 14.04
CA ASP A 172 -14.58 9.56 14.56
C ASP A 172 -13.46 10.14 13.68
N LEU A 173 -13.78 11.25 13.04
CA LEU A 173 -12.91 12.12 12.27
C LEU A 173 -12.64 13.43 13.04
N GLY A 174 -12.98 13.48 14.32
CA GLY A 174 -12.85 14.65 15.15
C GLY A 174 -11.43 14.92 15.65
N GLU A 175 -11.15 16.20 15.89
CA GLU A 175 -9.94 16.64 16.60
C GLU A 175 -10.06 16.35 18.12
N GLU A 176 -9.04 16.72 18.91
CA GLU A 176 -8.96 16.37 20.34
C GLU A 176 -10.20 16.83 21.13
N ASN A 177 -10.71 18.02 20.82
CA ASN A 177 -11.78 18.69 21.56
C ASN A 177 -13.12 18.76 20.81
N LYS A 178 -13.24 18.09 19.65
CA LYS A 178 -14.45 18.13 18.82
C LYS A 178 -14.65 16.79 18.14
N ARG A 179 -15.65 16.01 18.59
CA ARG A 179 -16.07 14.77 17.93
C ARG A 179 -16.72 15.13 16.59
N GLU A 180 -16.20 14.57 15.51
CA GLU A 180 -16.81 14.68 14.18
C GLU A 180 -17.09 13.27 13.69
N GLU A 181 -18.32 12.78 13.92
CA GLU A 181 -18.69 11.44 13.48
C GLU A 181 -19.12 11.46 12.03
N GLU A 182 -18.50 10.58 11.24
CA GLU A 182 -18.99 10.25 9.92
C GLU A 182 -19.74 8.92 9.98
N THR A 183 -21.01 8.95 9.59
CA THR A 183 -21.83 7.75 9.43
C THR A 183 -21.73 7.25 8.00
N TYR A 184 -21.55 5.94 7.85
CA TYR A 184 -21.52 5.27 6.54
C TYR A 184 -22.12 3.87 6.63
N TYR A 185 -22.47 3.29 5.49
CA TYR A 185 -22.96 1.92 5.35
C TYR A 185 -21.92 1.11 4.60
N LEU A 186 -21.55 -0.06 5.12
CA LEU A 186 -20.49 -0.89 4.54
C LEU A 186 -21.03 -2.23 4.06
N ALA A 187 -21.25 -2.35 2.76
CA ALA A 187 -21.60 -3.60 2.11
C ALA A 187 -20.33 -4.40 1.79
N SER A 188 -20.10 -5.48 2.53
CA SER A 188 -18.88 -6.29 2.46
C SER A 188 -18.88 -7.29 1.30
N GLU A 189 -17.75 -7.39 0.59
CA GLU A 189 -17.48 -8.30 -0.53
C GLU A 189 -18.58 -8.33 -1.61
N ILE A 190 -19.30 -7.22 -1.76
CA ILE A 190 -20.52 -7.15 -2.56
C ILE A 190 -20.25 -7.04 -4.07
N VAL A 191 -19.08 -6.55 -4.45
CA VAL A 191 -18.67 -6.48 -5.87
C VAL A 191 -17.44 -7.32 -6.13
N LYS A 192 -17.44 -7.92 -7.31
CA LYS A 192 -16.40 -8.77 -7.84
C LYS A 192 -15.92 -8.18 -9.15
N ILE A 193 -14.62 -7.98 -9.28
CA ILE A 193 -14.00 -7.35 -10.45
C ILE A 193 -12.98 -8.29 -11.06
N LYS A 194 -13.02 -8.44 -12.38
CA LYS A 194 -12.07 -9.18 -13.19
C LYS A 194 -11.55 -8.32 -14.32
N CYS A 195 -10.34 -8.62 -14.76
CA CYS A 195 -9.77 -8.07 -15.99
C CYS A 195 -9.54 -9.22 -16.96
N VAL A 196 -10.40 -9.39 -17.97
CA VAL A 196 -10.38 -10.54 -18.90
C VAL A 196 -9.50 -10.31 -20.15
N GLY A 197 -8.71 -9.24 -20.14
CA GLY A 197 -7.82 -8.89 -21.23
C GLY A 197 -6.94 -7.68 -20.88
N PRO A 198 -5.85 -7.45 -21.64
CA PRO A 198 -4.91 -6.38 -21.33
C PRO A 198 -5.52 -4.99 -21.50
N LEU A 199 -5.13 -4.06 -20.62
CA LEU A 199 -5.52 -2.66 -20.62
C LEU A 199 -4.33 -1.78 -21.03
N GLN A 200 -4.38 -1.23 -22.24
CA GLN A 200 -3.33 -0.35 -22.80
C GLN A 200 -3.26 1.01 -22.10
N LYS A 201 -4.41 1.49 -21.62
CA LYS A 201 -4.56 2.71 -20.82
C LYS A 201 -5.30 2.35 -19.54
N HIS A 202 -5.33 3.27 -18.58
CA HIS A 202 -6.19 3.11 -17.41
C HIS A 202 -7.63 2.88 -17.85
N GLY A 203 -8.37 2.11 -17.05
CA GLY A 203 -9.82 1.99 -17.15
C GLY A 203 -10.51 2.65 -15.95
N GLU A 204 -11.82 2.80 -16.01
CA GLU A 204 -12.64 3.23 -14.89
C GLU A 204 -13.95 2.46 -14.81
N ILE A 205 -14.48 2.37 -13.60
CA ILE A 205 -15.84 1.94 -13.30
C ILE A 205 -16.54 3.14 -12.67
N ILE A 206 -17.51 3.72 -13.38
CA ILE A 206 -18.35 4.80 -12.87
C ILE A 206 -19.56 4.16 -12.17
N VAL A 207 -19.91 4.70 -11.00
CA VAL A 207 -21.08 4.28 -10.24
C VAL A 207 -22.15 5.36 -10.38
N THR A 208 -23.31 5.00 -10.91
CA THR A 208 -24.43 5.91 -11.15
C THR A 208 -25.62 5.47 -10.32
N ALA A 209 -26.16 6.38 -9.49
CA ALA A 209 -27.42 6.18 -8.80
C ALA A 209 -28.59 6.60 -9.70
N ILE A 210 -29.65 5.80 -9.74
CA ILE A 210 -30.79 5.98 -10.64
C ILE A 210 -32.09 5.84 -9.84
N LYS A 211 -32.99 6.81 -9.97
CA LYS A 211 -34.35 6.77 -9.41
C LYS A 211 -35.33 7.45 -10.36
N GLY A 212 -36.22 6.68 -10.97
CA GLY A 212 -37.04 7.17 -12.08
C GLY A 212 -36.16 7.72 -13.21
N GLU A 213 -36.37 8.96 -13.60
CA GLU A 213 -35.57 9.66 -14.61
C GLU A 213 -34.31 10.33 -14.04
N ALA A 214 -34.20 10.47 -12.71
CA ALA A 214 -33.06 11.13 -12.08
C ALA A 214 -31.84 10.21 -12.03
N GLN A 215 -30.68 10.75 -12.40
CA GLN A 215 -29.40 10.05 -12.37
C GLN A 215 -28.30 10.95 -11.82
N GLU A 216 -27.39 10.38 -11.04
CA GLU A 216 -26.21 11.09 -10.53
C GLU A 216 -25.00 10.13 -10.48
N LYS A 217 -23.82 10.62 -10.86
CA LYS A 217 -22.58 9.85 -10.70
C LYS A 217 -22.15 9.95 -9.25
N VAL A 218 -22.27 8.88 -8.50
CA VAL A 218 -22.08 8.85 -7.04
C VAL A 218 -20.77 8.21 -6.60
N GLY A 219 -20.04 7.55 -7.51
CA GLY A 219 -18.80 6.88 -7.17
C GLY A 219 -17.94 6.53 -8.38
N LYS A 220 -16.68 6.17 -8.12
CA LYS A 220 -15.74 5.76 -9.16
C LYS A 220 -14.61 4.88 -8.63
N LEU A 221 -14.21 3.89 -9.41
CA LEU A 221 -12.96 3.14 -9.25
C LEU A 221 -12.08 3.32 -10.49
N MET A 222 -10.80 3.60 -10.29
CA MET A 222 -9.79 3.56 -11.36
C MET A 222 -9.18 2.16 -11.46
N ILE A 223 -9.03 1.64 -12.67
CA ILE A 223 -8.32 0.38 -12.96
C ILE A 223 -6.98 0.71 -13.61
N TYR A 224 -5.89 0.28 -12.96
CA TYR A 224 -4.53 0.56 -13.41
C TYR A 224 -4.23 -0.19 -14.72
N HIS A 225 -3.51 0.44 -15.65
CA HIS A 225 -3.21 -0.17 -16.95
C HIS A 225 -2.25 -1.37 -16.77
N ASN A 226 -2.48 -2.46 -17.49
CA ASN A 226 -1.81 -3.73 -17.24
C ASN A 226 -1.39 -4.48 -18.52
N ALA A 227 -1.43 -3.82 -19.69
CA ALA A 227 -0.98 -4.43 -20.94
C ALA A 227 0.53 -4.70 -21.00
N VAL A 228 1.33 -3.90 -20.28
CA VAL A 228 2.78 -4.09 -20.14
C VAL A 228 3.08 -4.26 -18.67
N ILE A 229 3.69 -5.39 -18.32
CA ILE A 229 4.01 -5.78 -16.93
C ILE A 229 5.51 -6.07 -16.90
N PRO A 230 6.33 -5.21 -16.25
CA PRO A 230 7.77 -5.43 -16.16
C PRO A 230 8.09 -6.63 -15.25
N THR A 231 9.28 -7.20 -15.45
CA THR A 231 9.78 -8.32 -14.65
C THR A 231 10.99 -7.90 -13.83
N LEU A 232 10.85 -7.96 -12.51
CA LEU A 232 11.94 -7.82 -11.55
C LEU A 232 12.68 -9.15 -11.38
N LYS A 233 13.91 -9.22 -11.89
CA LYS A 233 14.81 -10.36 -11.65
C LYS A 233 15.63 -10.15 -10.39
N VAL A 234 15.52 -11.06 -9.43
CA VAL A 234 16.20 -11.01 -8.13
C VAL A 234 17.10 -12.23 -7.97
N VAL A 235 18.36 -12.00 -7.58
CA VAL A 235 19.32 -13.07 -7.30
C VAL A 235 19.59 -13.12 -5.80
N PHE A 236 19.20 -14.21 -5.17
CA PHE A 236 19.50 -14.45 -3.76
C PHE A 236 20.85 -15.15 -3.61
N VAL A 237 21.65 -14.67 -2.66
CA VAL A 237 22.97 -15.22 -2.34
C VAL A 237 23.06 -15.42 -0.84
N ASP A 238 23.27 -16.66 -0.40
CA ASP A 238 23.61 -16.92 1.00
C ASP A 238 25.09 -16.66 1.24
N VAL A 239 25.40 -15.83 2.24
CA VAL A 239 26.77 -15.38 2.56
C VAL A 239 27.20 -15.97 3.90
N VAL A 240 28.19 -16.85 3.85
CA VAL A 240 28.74 -17.54 5.03
C VAL A 240 29.98 -16.82 5.55
N THR A 241 29.93 -16.40 6.81
CA THR A 241 31.02 -15.70 7.52
C THR A 241 31.56 -16.50 8.71
N ASP A 242 30.74 -17.34 9.34
CA ASP A 242 31.05 -18.08 10.58
C ASP A 242 30.72 -19.58 10.50
N GLY A 243 30.36 -20.09 9.31
CA GLY A 243 29.99 -21.49 9.09
C GLY A 243 28.56 -21.84 9.46
N LEU A 244 27.75 -20.88 9.89
CA LEU A 244 26.33 -21.09 10.13
C LEU A 244 25.52 -20.89 8.85
N SER A 245 24.50 -21.73 8.64
CA SER A 245 23.56 -21.61 7.53
C SER A 245 22.63 -20.42 7.71
N GLN A 246 22.40 -19.71 6.61
CA GLN A 246 21.50 -18.57 6.54
C GLN A 246 20.05 -19.05 6.63
N LYS A 247 19.20 -18.30 7.32
CA LYS A 247 17.78 -18.62 7.43
C LYS A 247 16.95 -17.68 6.59
N ARG A 248 16.17 -18.24 5.68
CA ARG A 248 15.07 -17.58 4.97
C ARG A 248 13.74 -18.13 5.48
N THR A 249 12.65 -17.44 5.22
CA THR A 249 11.30 -18.04 5.35
C THR A 249 11.08 -19.06 4.23
N HIS A 250 10.18 -20.01 4.43
CA HIS A 250 9.87 -20.99 3.39
C HIS A 250 9.00 -20.40 2.26
N ASP A 251 8.30 -19.29 2.51
CA ASP A 251 7.32 -18.70 1.61
C ASP A 251 7.81 -17.42 0.91
N TYR A 252 9.08 -17.02 1.09
CA TYR A 252 9.58 -15.76 0.54
C TYR A 252 9.38 -15.62 -0.97
N GLU A 253 9.49 -16.72 -1.72
CA GLU A 253 9.25 -16.68 -3.16
C GLU A 253 7.80 -16.40 -3.52
N ASP A 254 6.86 -17.08 -2.85
CA ASP A 254 5.43 -16.83 -3.02
C ASP A 254 5.08 -15.40 -2.60
N PHE A 255 5.62 -14.94 -1.47
CA PHE A 255 5.37 -13.59 -0.97
C PHE A 255 5.86 -12.50 -1.95
N LEU A 256 7.06 -12.66 -2.51
CA LEU A 256 7.63 -11.73 -3.47
C LEU A 256 6.84 -11.71 -4.79
N LYS A 257 6.42 -12.88 -5.27
CA LYS A 257 5.69 -13.03 -6.53
C LYS A 257 4.23 -12.60 -6.43
N ASN A 258 3.58 -12.89 -5.29
CA ASN A 258 2.13 -12.89 -5.19
C ASN A 258 1.57 -12.02 -4.06
N ARG A 259 2.37 -11.46 -3.14
CA ARG A 259 1.87 -10.67 -2.00
C ARG A 259 2.56 -9.32 -1.78
N SER A 260 3.37 -8.87 -2.73
CA SER A 260 4.14 -7.62 -2.65
C SER A 260 4.21 -6.85 -3.98
N PHE A 261 5.19 -7.14 -4.85
CA PHE A 261 5.44 -6.36 -6.08
C PHE A 261 4.34 -6.51 -7.14
N ASN A 262 3.59 -7.61 -7.11
CA ASN A 262 2.36 -7.80 -7.88
C ASN A 262 1.32 -6.71 -7.62
N GLN A 263 1.32 -6.06 -6.45
CA GLN A 263 0.44 -4.92 -6.16
C GLN A 263 0.72 -3.74 -7.09
N ALA A 264 1.96 -3.64 -7.60
CA ALA A 264 2.36 -2.65 -8.59
C ALA A 264 2.39 -3.21 -10.03
N LEU A 265 1.78 -4.39 -10.28
CA LEU A 265 1.85 -5.10 -11.57
C LEU A 265 3.30 -5.31 -12.04
N ILE A 266 4.12 -5.89 -11.17
CA ILE A 266 5.49 -6.29 -11.45
C ILE A 266 5.60 -7.80 -11.23
N ASN A 267 6.08 -8.53 -12.24
CA ASN A 267 6.42 -9.94 -12.11
C ASN A 267 7.74 -10.07 -11.36
N VAL A 268 7.91 -11.11 -10.54
CA VAL A 268 9.19 -11.38 -9.86
C VAL A 268 9.75 -12.72 -10.30
N GLU A 269 10.95 -12.71 -10.87
CA GLU A 269 11.74 -13.91 -11.16
C GLU A 269 12.85 -14.03 -10.12
N ILE A 270 12.95 -15.19 -9.49
CA ILE A 270 13.91 -15.45 -8.41
C ILE A 270 14.92 -16.47 -8.90
N THR A 271 16.21 -16.18 -8.72
CA THR A 271 17.31 -17.12 -8.93
C THR A 271 18.09 -17.26 -7.63
N ASN A 272 18.34 -18.49 -7.21
CA ASN A 272 19.19 -18.80 -6.07
C ASN A 272 20.61 -19.08 -6.58
N ALA A 273 21.55 -18.19 -6.27
CA ALA A 273 22.95 -18.39 -6.61
C ALA A 273 23.61 -19.38 -5.64
N PRO A 274 24.76 -19.99 -6.03
CA PRO A 274 25.58 -20.75 -5.10
C PRO A 274 25.96 -19.92 -3.87
N GLU A 275 26.14 -20.61 -2.76
CA GLU A 275 26.59 -20.02 -1.50
C GLU A 275 27.93 -19.28 -1.68
N PHE A 276 27.99 -18.04 -1.20
CA PHE A 276 29.21 -17.26 -1.13
C PHE A 276 29.88 -17.44 0.23
N ASP A 277 30.72 -18.46 0.33
CA ASP A 277 31.54 -18.70 1.51
C ASP A 277 32.73 -17.73 1.56
N PHE A 278 32.53 -16.65 2.31
CA PHE A 278 33.48 -15.55 2.42
C PHE A 278 34.81 -16.00 3.08
N ARG A 279 34.78 -17.07 3.88
CA ARG A 279 35.95 -17.59 4.60
C ARG A 279 36.99 -18.21 3.67
N LYS A 280 36.57 -18.72 2.50
CA LYS A 280 37.47 -19.36 1.51
C LYS A 280 38.58 -18.42 1.05
N TYR A 281 38.35 -17.13 1.08
CA TYR A 281 39.28 -16.11 0.58
C TYR A 281 40.18 -15.51 1.67
N ARG A 282 39.97 -15.87 2.94
CA ARG A 282 40.66 -15.27 4.10
C ARG A 282 42.18 -15.36 4.03
N LYS A 283 42.73 -16.47 3.50
CA LYS A 283 44.19 -16.67 3.40
C LYS A 283 44.84 -15.90 2.25
N ASN A 284 44.07 -15.58 1.21
CA ASN A 284 44.60 -15.10 -0.07
C ASN A 284 44.17 -13.65 -0.39
N ASP A 285 43.34 -13.03 0.45
CA ASP A 285 42.92 -11.64 0.33
C ASP A 285 42.95 -10.94 1.69
N VAL A 286 43.85 -9.96 1.80
CA VAL A 286 44.04 -9.16 3.02
C VAL A 286 42.77 -8.39 3.40
N ASP A 287 42.05 -7.84 2.42
CA ASP A 287 40.84 -7.07 2.68
C ASP A 287 39.73 -7.99 3.24
N VAL A 288 39.61 -9.22 2.72
CA VAL A 288 38.68 -10.23 3.26
C VAL A 288 39.04 -10.59 4.70
N ASN A 289 40.33 -10.81 4.99
CA ASN A 289 40.77 -11.11 6.35
C ASN A 289 40.47 -9.96 7.32
N ILE A 290 40.71 -8.71 6.91
CA ILE A 290 40.36 -7.51 7.70
C ILE A 290 38.84 -7.47 7.94
N SER A 291 38.03 -7.64 6.90
CA SER A 291 36.56 -7.63 6.99
C SER A 291 36.04 -8.68 7.99
N LEU A 292 36.53 -9.93 7.90
CA LEU A 292 36.17 -10.99 8.84
C LEU A 292 36.64 -10.70 10.28
N ASN A 293 37.85 -10.14 10.47
CA ASN A 293 38.34 -9.76 11.79
C ASN A 293 37.52 -8.61 12.40
N LYS A 294 37.05 -7.67 11.58
CA LYS A 294 36.17 -6.58 11.99
C LYS A 294 34.80 -7.09 12.46
N LEU A 295 34.26 -8.10 11.79
CA LEU A 295 33.03 -8.77 12.24
C LEU A 295 33.19 -9.39 13.65
N ASN A 296 34.36 -9.92 14.01
CA ASN A 296 34.60 -10.48 15.36
C ASN A 296 34.51 -9.43 16.48
N ILE A 297 34.74 -8.15 16.17
CA ILE A 297 34.57 -7.04 17.11
C ILE A 297 33.24 -6.29 16.89
N ASN A 298 32.29 -6.91 16.17
CA ASN A 298 30.97 -6.38 15.83
C ASN A 298 30.99 -5.09 14.98
N ASP A 299 32.05 -4.86 14.21
CA ASP A 299 32.13 -3.76 13.24
C ASP A 299 31.66 -4.26 11.86
N THR A 300 30.39 -3.95 11.53
CA THR A 300 29.74 -4.39 10.28
C THR A 300 29.96 -3.45 9.09
N SER A 301 30.56 -2.27 9.32
CA SER A 301 30.70 -1.22 8.31
C SER A 301 31.54 -1.69 7.12
N TYR A 302 32.71 -2.27 7.39
CA TYR A 302 33.63 -2.84 6.40
C TYR A 302 33.02 -4.01 5.62
N PHE A 303 32.24 -4.87 6.29
CA PHE A 303 31.58 -5.98 5.63
C PHE A 303 30.52 -5.49 4.64
N LEU A 304 29.67 -4.55 5.07
CA LEU A 304 28.61 -4.00 4.22
C LEU A 304 29.15 -3.19 3.03
N SER A 305 30.21 -2.39 3.23
CA SER A 305 30.80 -1.61 2.14
C SER A 305 31.43 -2.50 1.06
N ASP A 306 32.01 -3.63 1.45
CA ASP A 306 32.86 -4.41 0.55
C ASP A 306 32.24 -5.72 0.08
N LEU A 307 31.10 -6.18 0.64
CA LEU A 307 30.47 -7.45 0.25
C LEU A 307 30.23 -7.52 -1.26
N SER A 308 29.66 -6.46 -1.83
CA SER A 308 29.42 -6.33 -3.27
C SER A 308 30.71 -6.31 -4.09
N LYS A 309 31.76 -5.65 -3.58
CA LYS A 309 33.11 -5.64 -4.19
C LYS A 309 33.70 -7.06 -4.24
N PHE A 310 33.62 -7.81 -3.14
CA PHE A 310 34.16 -9.17 -3.08
C PHE A 310 33.36 -10.17 -3.90
N TYR A 311 32.03 -10.10 -3.85
CA TYR A 311 31.20 -10.96 -4.68
C TYR A 311 31.46 -10.70 -6.17
N LYS A 312 31.64 -9.43 -6.55
CA LYS A 312 32.05 -9.07 -7.91
C LYS A 312 33.42 -9.63 -8.30
N LYS A 313 34.38 -9.60 -7.37
CA LYS A 313 35.74 -10.11 -7.59
C LYS A 313 35.77 -11.62 -7.76
N TYR A 314 34.98 -12.36 -6.99
CA TYR A 314 35.14 -13.81 -6.85
C TYR A 314 34.04 -14.68 -7.46
N GLN A 315 32.85 -14.13 -7.70
CA GLN A 315 31.69 -14.90 -8.14
C GLN A 315 31.08 -14.34 -9.42
N ASP A 316 30.66 -13.07 -9.43
CA ASP A 316 29.97 -12.49 -10.60
C ASP A 316 30.42 -11.07 -10.92
N LYS A 317 31.21 -10.93 -11.99
CA LYS A 317 31.73 -9.64 -12.47
C LYS A 317 30.63 -8.66 -12.91
N ASN A 318 29.42 -9.13 -13.16
CA ASN A 318 28.26 -8.36 -13.65
C ASN A 318 27.33 -7.89 -12.51
N LEU A 319 27.88 -7.62 -11.32
CA LEU A 319 27.08 -7.25 -10.15
C LEU A 319 26.16 -6.03 -10.38
N ALA A 320 26.65 -5.01 -11.09
CA ALA A 320 25.99 -3.71 -11.23
C ALA A 320 24.68 -3.72 -12.03
N ILE A 321 24.42 -4.79 -12.80
CA ILE A 321 23.25 -4.88 -13.68
C ILE A 321 22.14 -5.80 -13.14
N LYS A 322 22.37 -6.48 -12.01
CA LYS A 322 21.42 -7.43 -11.41
C LYS A 322 21.00 -6.95 -10.01
N ASN A 323 19.84 -7.42 -9.56
CA ASN A 323 19.32 -7.11 -8.24
C ASN A 323 19.70 -8.23 -7.27
N TYR A 324 20.80 -8.04 -6.54
CA TYR A 324 21.25 -9.02 -5.54
C TYR A 324 20.60 -8.77 -4.19
N VAL A 325 20.20 -9.87 -3.55
CA VAL A 325 19.82 -9.94 -2.14
C VAL A 325 20.79 -10.89 -1.45
N PHE A 326 21.72 -10.32 -0.69
CA PHE A 326 22.65 -11.07 0.14
C PHE A 326 22.01 -11.38 1.48
N VAL A 327 21.97 -12.66 1.86
CA VAL A 327 21.46 -13.11 3.16
C VAL A 327 22.63 -13.53 4.02
N THR A 328 22.72 -13.03 5.25
CA THR A 328 23.82 -13.38 6.16
C THR A 328 23.35 -13.51 7.61
N ASN A 329 24.13 -14.23 8.43
CA ASN A 329 23.93 -14.34 9.87
C ASN A 329 24.66 -13.26 10.68
N VAL A 330 25.33 -12.32 9.99
CA VAL A 330 25.95 -11.16 10.62
C VAL A 330 24.89 -10.31 11.30
N SER A 331 25.13 -9.98 12.58
CA SER A 331 24.23 -9.13 13.37
C SER A 331 24.73 -7.70 13.34
N LYS A 332 23.80 -6.74 13.26
CA LYS A 332 24.09 -5.31 13.40
C LYS A 332 23.26 -4.77 14.57
N LYS A 333 23.83 -3.83 15.33
CA LYS A 333 23.15 -3.23 16.50
C LYS A 333 21.86 -2.51 16.11
N GLU A 334 21.83 -1.90 14.93
CA GLU A 334 20.72 -1.10 14.42
C GLU A 334 20.36 -1.56 13.01
N GLY A 335 19.25 -2.28 12.89
CA GLY A 335 18.68 -2.74 11.63
C GLY A 335 18.96 -4.21 11.29
N VAL A 336 18.07 -4.75 10.45
CA VAL A 336 18.09 -6.14 9.95
C VAL A 336 18.26 -6.19 8.43
N GLY A 337 18.41 -5.03 7.80
CA GLY A 337 18.55 -4.84 6.36
C GLY A 337 19.39 -3.60 6.04
N SER A 338 19.92 -3.55 4.82
CA SER A 338 20.56 -2.38 4.23
C SER A 338 20.38 -2.39 2.72
N GLY A 339 19.82 -1.31 2.19
CA GLY A 339 19.73 -1.02 0.76
C GLY A 339 20.95 -0.25 0.22
N GLY A 340 21.10 -0.21 -1.11
CA GLY A 340 22.21 0.40 -1.83
C GLY A 340 22.24 -0.07 -3.30
N GLU A 341 23.42 -0.33 -3.87
CA GLU A 341 23.52 -1.02 -5.17
C GLU A 341 23.00 -2.47 -5.13
N SER A 342 23.00 -3.07 -3.94
CA SER A 342 22.47 -4.39 -3.61
C SER A 342 21.76 -4.35 -2.26
N VAL A 343 20.92 -5.34 -1.99
CA VAL A 343 20.28 -5.52 -0.68
C VAL A 343 21.10 -6.49 0.16
N VAL A 344 21.29 -6.18 1.44
CA VAL A 344 21.91 -7.08 2.42
C VAL A 344 20.98 -7.29 3.61
N LEU A 345 20.63 -8.54 3.93
CA LEU A 345 19.82 -8.94 5.06
C LEU A 345 20.73 -9.46 6.19
N LEU A 346 20.66 -8.81 7.35
CA LEU A 346 21.55 -9.00 8.49
C LEU A 346 20.85 -9.76 9.62
N LYS A 347 21.14 -11.06 9.74
CA LYS A 347 20.55 -11.99 10.72
C LYS A 347 19.04 -11.74 10.88
N CYS A 348 18.36 -11.61 9.75
CA CYS A 348 16.97 -11.20 9.72
C CYS A 348 16.08 -12.29 10.34
N PRO A 349 15.21 -11.98 11.32
CA PRO A 349 14.27 -12.95 11.87
C PRO A 349 13.29 -13.45 10.83
N GLN A 350 13.00 -14.76 10.84
CA GLN A 350 12.11 -15.38 9.85
C GLN A 350 10.72 -14.72 9.80
N ASN A 351 10.13 -14.37 10.95
CA ASN A 351 8.79 -13.79 11.00
C ASN A 351 8.64 -12.41 10.33
N ILE A 352 9.75 -11.71 10.03
CA ILE A 352 9.76 -10.42 9.33
C ILE A 352 10.58 -10.43 8.03
N PHE A 353 11.16 -11.58 7.66
CA PHE A 353 12.08 -11.70 6.54
C PHE A 353 11.47 -11.15 5.24
N ASN A 354 10.25 -11.56 4.94
CA ASN A 354 9.52 -11.18 3.74
C ASN A 354 9.33 -9.66 3.64
N GLN A 355 8.91 -9.02 4.73
CA GLN A 355 8.68 -7.59 4.79
C GLN A 355 10.00 -6.81 4.64
N VAL A 356 11.08 -7.28 5.29
CA VAL A 356 12.39 -6.64 5.19
C VAL A 356 12.93 -6.74 3.77
N VAL A 357 12.81 -7.89 3.11
CA VAL A 357 13.24 -8.05 1.71
C VAL A 357 12.53 -7.02 0.82
N VAL A 358 11.21 -6.89 0.95
CA VAL A 358 10.42 -5.95 0.15
C VAL A 358 10.77 -4.50 0.48
N HIS A 359 10.99 -4.18 1.76
CA HIS A 359 11.41 -2.85 2.21
C HIS A 359 12.74 -2.42 1.58
N GLU A 360 13.76 -3.27 1.69
CA GLU A 360 15.10 -2.97 1.16
C GLU A 360 15.13 -2.96 -0.38
N LEU A 361 14.37 -3.84 -1.03
CA LEU A 361 14.18 -3.76 -2.49
C LEU A 361 13.41 -2.50 -2.89
N GLY A 362 12.45 -2.04 -2.08
CA GLY A 362 11.78 -0.75 -2.27
C GLY A 362 12.78 0.40 -2.33
N HIS A 363 13.71 0.48 -1.37
CA HIS A 363 14.81 1.44 -1.40
C HIS A 363 15.71 1.29 -2.63
N ARG A 364 16.02 0.05 -3.05
CA ARG A 364 16.81 -0.22 -4.26
C ARG A 364 16.18 0.40 -5.51
N PHE A 365 14.86 0.47 -5.56
CA PHE A 365 14.08 1.08 -6.64
C PHE A 365 13.66 2.52 -6.36
N GLY A 366 14.29 3.17 -5.37
CA GLY A 366 14.15 4.61 -5.13
C GLY A 366 12.88 5.00 -4.39
N LEU A 367 12.31 4.10 -3.61
CA LEU A 367 11.30 4.48 -2.62
C LEU A 367 12.00 4.96 -1.34
N ASP A 368 11.59 6.11 -0.85
CA ASP A 368 12.01 6.63 0.45
C ASP A 368 11.07 6.11 1.55
N HIS A 369 11.47 6.24 2.81
CA HIS A 369 10.55 5.98 3.92
C HIS A 369 9.37 6.94 3.84
N ILE A 370 8.14 6.46 4.06
CA ILE A 370 6.95 7.31 3.87
C ILE A 370 6.83 8.44 4.90
N PHE A 371 7.56 8.33 6.02
CA PHE A 371 7.65 9.36 7.06
C PHE A 371 8.77 10.37 6.80
N GLU A 372 9.48 10.24 5.69
CA GLU A 372 10.34 11.27 5.14
C GLU A 372 9.57 12.12 4.11
N ALA A 373 10.08 13.30 3.82
CA ALA A 373 9.43 14.25 2.90
C ALA A 373 9.34 13.68 1.47
N GLN A 374 8.14 13.28 1.07
CA GLN A 374 7.85 12.72 -0.25
C GLN A 374 7.87 13.82 -1.32
N LYS A 375 8.92 13.85 -2.15
CA LYS A 375 9.08 14.81 -3.25
C LYS A 375 8.76 14.14 -4.58
N LEU A 376 7.48 14.11 -4.94
CA LEU A 376 7.02 13.43 -6.16
C LEU A 376 7.37 14.19 -7.46
N THR A 377 7.70 15.48 -7.37
CA THR A 377 8.16 16.27 -8.50
C THR A 377 9.29 17.21 -8.08
N ALA A 378 10.18 17.57 -9.01
CA ALA A 378 11.34 18.42 -8.74
C ALA A 378 11.00 19.85 -8.23
N LYS A 379 9.75 20.28 -8.42
CA LYS A 379 9.24 21.61 -7.99
C LYS A 379 8.09 21.50 -6.96
N GLY A 380 7.76 20.29 -6.49
CA GLY A 380 6.56 20.04 -5.71
C GLY A 380 6.75 20.24 -4.21
N SER A 381 5.70 20.75 -3.55
CA SER A 381 5.55 20.66 -2.10
C SER A 381 5.42 19.20 -1.67
N SER A 382 6.08 18.83 -0.57
CA SER A 382 6.14 17.46 -0.07
C SER A 382 5.06 17.17 0.98
N PHE A 383 4.73 15.90 1.14
CA PHE A 383 3.97 15.38 2.29
C PHE A 383 4.76 14.25 2.94
N GLN A 384 4.41 13.88 4.16
CA GLN A 384 4.98 12.71 4.85
C GLN A 384 3.95 12.13 5.83
N PHE A 385 4.02 10.83 6.04
CA PHE A 385 3.17 10.11 6.98
C PHE A 385 3.79 10.08 8.38
N LEU A 386 2.97 9.94 9.40
CA LEU A 386 3.47 9.66 10.73
C LEU A 386 4.02 8.23 10.79
N ARG A 387 5.28 8.09 11.19
CA ARG A 387 5.94 6.78 11.34
C ARG A 387 5.12 5.81 12.18
N GLY A 388 5.06 4.55 11.77
CA GLY A 388 4.40 3.48 12.48
C GLY A 388 2.88 3.61 12.55
N THR A 389 2.28 4.19 11.51
CA THR A 389 0.82 4.36 11.42
C THR A 389 0.19 3.70 10.21
N THR A 390 1.01 3.22 9.28
CA THR A 390 0.55 2.58 8.06
C THR A 390 1.12 1.18 7.97
N ALA A 391 0.39 0.27 7.32
CA ALA A 391 0.93 -1.04 6.97
C ALA A 391 1.67 -0.98 5.61
N ASN A 392 2.25 0.18 5.28
CA ASN A 392 3.04 0.35 4.07
C ASN A 392 4.41 -0.34 4.21
N PHE A 393 4.92 -0.98 3.16
CA PHE A 393 6.23 -1.62 3.21
C PHE A 393 7.38 -0.67 3.54
N LEU A 394 7.25 0.63 3.29
CA LEU A 394 8.26 1.66 3.58
C LEU A 394 7.98 2.44 4.88
N ASP A 395 7.09 1.93 5.72
CA ASP A 395 6.92 2.37 7.11
C ASP A 395 7.72 1.44 8.05
N TYR A 396 7.72 1.77 9.34
CA TYR A 396 8.20 0.88 10.38
C TYR A 396 7.04 0.33 11.20
N ASP A 397 7.21 -0.86 11.79
CA ASP A 397 6.24 -1.47 12.71
C ASP A 397 6.23 -0.79 14.11
N HIS A 398 7.10 0.19 14.33
CA HIS A 398 7.29 0.87 15.61
C HIS A 398 7.55 2.37 15.48
N ARG A 399 7.18 3.11 16.52
CA ARG A 399 7.56 4.51 16.71
C ARG A 399 8.89 4.61 17.46
N LYS A 400 9.73 5.58 17.09
CA LYS A 400 10.84 6.01 17.95
C LYS A 400 10.24 6.64 19.22
N SER A 401 10.81 6.35 20.38
CA SER A 401 10.61 7.27 21.51
C SER A 401 11.37 8.56 21.20
N ASP A 402 10.96 9.68 21.78
CA ASP A 402 11.75 10.90 21.69
C ASP A 402 13.13 10.73 22.35
N ASP A 403 14.14 11.41 21.78
CA ASP A 403 15.54 11.43 22.23
C ASP A 403 15.73 11.95 23.68
N ASN A 404 14.68 12.50 24.30
CA ASN A 404 14.69 13.02 25.67
C ASN A 404 14.71 11.94 26.76
N GLU A 405 14.54 10.65 26.42
CA GLU A 405 14.66 9.50 27.35
C GLU A 405 16.10 8.97 27.50
N LYS A 406 17.12 9.65 26.97
CA LYS A 406 18.54 9.24 27.15
C LYS A 406 18.99 9.18 28.61
N ASN A 407 18.21 9.72 29.55
CA ASN A 407 18.50 9.66 30.97
C ASN A 407 17.60 8.62 31.66
N ASN A 408 18.14 7.42 31.83
CA ASN A 408 17.84 6.42 32.87
C ASN A 408 16.89 5.24 32.63
N ASN A 409 16.41 4.93 31.43
CA ASN A 409 16.03 3.54 31.10
C ASN A 409 15.87 3.38 29.59
N LYS A 410 16.30 2.22 29.05
CA LYS A 410 16.23 1.87 27.63
C LYS A 410 14.86 2.23 27.07
N SER A 411 14.79 3.30 26.28
CA SER A 411 13.58 3.73 25.62
C SER A 411 13.06 2.61 24.71
N LYS A 412 12.00 1.92 25.14
CA LYS A 412 11.39 0.86 24.33
C LYS A 412 10.58 1.53 23.24
N ALA A 413 11.00 1.34 21.99
CA ALA A 413 10.18 1.66 20.83
C ALA A 413 8.77 1.07 21.04
N ILE A 414 7.75 1.89 20.85
CA ILE A 414 6.36 1.43 20.94
C ILE A 414 6.07 0.72 19.62
N ALA A 415 6.28 -0.59 19.61
CA ALA A 415 5.82 -1.46 18.53
C ALA A 415 4.30 -1.45 18.53
N ASN A 416 3.69 -1.33 17.34
CA ASN A 416 2.28 -1.64 17.18
C ASN A 416 2.19 -3.14 16.88
N PRO A 417 1.86 -4.00 17.87
CA PRO A 417 1.91 -5.45 17.69
C PRO A 417 0.95 -5.97 16.61
N ASN A 418 0.01 -5.12 16.16
CA ASN A 418 -1.00 -5.46 15.15
C ASN A 418 -0.64 -4.92 13.76
N LEU A 419 0.48 -4.20 13.60
CA LEU A 419 0.86 -3.60 12.32
C LEU A 419 1.82 -4.52 11.57
N SER A 420 1.27 -5.29 10.63
CA SER A 420 2.07 -6.03 9.65
C SER A 420 2.14 -5.22 8.36
N LEU A 421 3.36 -4.99 7.85
CA LEU A 421 3.56 -4.28 6.58
C LEU A 421 3.12 -5.17 5.43
N LYS A 422 2.21 -4.67 4.59
CA LYS A 422 1.45 -5.47 3.62
C LYS A 422 1.18 -4.78 2.28
N TYR A 423 1.41 -3.48 2.15
CA TYR A 423 1.05 -2.79 0.91
C TYR A 423 1.99 -1.68 0.47
N PHE A 424 1.87 -1.32 -0.81
CA PHE A 424 2.39 -0.08 -1.37
C PHE A 424 1.23 0.88 -1.67
N PHE A 425 1.48 2.18 -1.58
CA PHE A 425 0.55 3.20 -2.06
C PHE A 425 0.58 3.30 -3.59
N LYS A 426 -0.51 3.82 -4.19
CA LYS A 426 -0.65 4.02 -5.64
C LYS A 426 0.58 4.72 -6.23
N TYR A 427 1.03 5.82 -5.63
CA TYR A 427 2.19 6.56 -6.14
C TYR A 427 3.50 5.78 -6.09
N GLN A 428 3.64 4.84 -5.15
CA GLN A 428 4.80 3.96 -5.09
C GLN A 428 4.74 2.92 -6.21
N TRP A 429 3.55 2.46 -6.63
CA TRP A 429 3.40 1.62 -7.81
C TRP A 429 3.95 2.32 -9.06
N ASP A 430 3.59 3.60 -9.24
CA ASP A 430 4.08 4.42 -10.37
C ASP A 430 5.61 4.55 -10.35
N LEU A 431 6.21 4.76 -9.19
CA LEU A 431 7.67 4.89 -9.03
C LEU A 431 8.38 3.56 -9.30
N LEU A 432 7.89 2.46 -8.71
CA LEU A 432 8.45 1.12 -8.91
C LEU A 432 8.41 0.73 -10.39
N ARG A 433 7.26 0.90 -11.07
CA ARG A 433 7.12 0.57 -12.49
C ARG A 433 7.99 1.41 -13.42
N LYS A 434 8.38 2.63 -13.03
CA LYS A 434 9.33 3.47 -13.79
C LYS A 434 10.78 3.00 -13.63
N ARG A 435 11.09 2.29 -12.54
CA ARG A 435 12.45 1.94 -12.11
C ARG A 435 12.80 0.49 -12.41
N VAL A 436 11.83 -0.42 -12.31
CA VAL A 436 11.95 -1.80 -12.77
C VAL A 436 11.82 -1.80 -14.29
N LYS A 437 12.91 -2.15 -14.98
CA LYS A 437 13.00 -2.20 -16.44
C LYS A 437 13.12 -3.62 -16.93
#